data_AF-A0A0Q9X406-F1
#
_entry.id   AF-A0A0Q9X406-F1
#
_cell.length_a   1.000
_cell.length_b   1.000
_cell.length_c   1.000
_cell.angle_alpha   90.00
_cell.angle_beta   90.00
_cell.angle_gamma   90.00
#
_symmetry.space_group_name_H-M   'P 1'
#
loop_
_entity.id
_entity.type
_entity.pdbx_description
1 polymer ?
#
loop_
_entity_poly.entity_id
_entity_poly.type
_entity_poly.pdbx_seq_one_letter_code
_entity_poly.pdbx_strand_id
1 'polypeptide(L)'
;MLLLLSDPEIQNRRLELLNDCFNYSDTLKPTMIDYITRELIENFKYASSLAESNTEYDYMLYFLWAMPHIITASETGKMISLGLLRSFIAELANRTPIVMHIYRNISEIWQMVKTINLDTILDEWSIHKIYVLIKSFSLSLSTAALNTKNSALKQAGYRGFELPHAEIENEISQWFKTLRNKLKDKHKADGTKSILMLVRFIDYNILSFLAEGSSEVASETGNEAPLKRISF
;
A
#
# COMPACT_ATOMS: atom_id res chain seq x y z
N MET A 1 9.22 -4.42 14.22
CA MET A 1 8.28 -3.85 13.25
C MET A 1 7.65 -2.61 13.87
N LEU A 2 8.31 -1.45 13.75
CA LEU A 2 7.86 -0.09 14.14
C LEU A 2 7.14 0.15 15.50
N LEU A 3 7.02 -0.85 16.38
CA LEU A 3 6.55 -0.81 17.78
C LEU A 3 7.35 0.16 18.68
N LEU A 4 8.28 0.94 18.11
CA LEU A 4 9.18 1.84 18.79
C LEU A 4 8.82 3.31 18.62
N LEU A 5 7.71 3.64 17.93
CA LEU A 5 7.33 5.04 17.67
C LEU A 5 5.95 5.45 18.19
N SER A 6 5.22 4.60 18.93
CA SER A 6 3.95 5.03 19.54
C SER A 6 3.60 4.21 20.77
N ASP A 7 2.90 4.86 21.70
CA ASP A 7 2.33 4.26 22.91
C ASP A 7 1.30 3.16 22.56
N PRO A 8 1.48 1.91 23.03
CA PRO A 8 0.57 0.79 22.79
C PRO A 8 -0.88 1.05 23.23
N GLU A 9 -1.10 1.82 24.28
CA GLU A 9 -2.44 2.09 24.81
C GLU A 9 -3.21 3.03 23.87
N ILE A 10 -2.51 4.03 23.35
CA ILE A 10 -3.01 4.92 22.32
C ILE A 10 -3.34 4.13 21.05
N GLN A 11 -2.49 3.17 20.66
CA GLN A 11 -2.73 2.30 19.49
C GLN A 11 -4.00 1.45 19.63
N ASN A 12 -4.26 0.87 20.80
CA ASN A 12 -5.45 0.01 21.02
C ASN A 12 -6.75 0.81 20.95
N ARG A 13 -6.85 1.95 21.64
CA ARG A 13 -8.06 2.82 21.58
C ARG A 13 -8.36 3.30 20.16
N ARG A 14 -7.31 3.58 19.41
CA ARG A 14 -7.38 4.01 18.02
C ARG A 14 -7.88 2.89 17.09
N LEU A 15 -7.43 1.66 17.32
CA LEU A 15 -7.91 0.47 16.61
C LEU A 15 -9.38 0.18 16.90
N GLU A 16 -9.83 0.32 18.14
CA GLU A 16 -11.23 0.15 18.54
C GLU A 16 -12.15 1.15 17.80
N LEU A 17 -11.80 2.43 17.81
CA LEU A 17 -12.58 3.47 17.13
C LEU A 17 -12.69 3.23 15.62
N LEU A 18 -11.62 2.76 14.98
CA LEU A 18 -11.64 2.44 13.55
C LEU A 18 -12.41 1.14 13.26
N ASN A 19 -12.33 0.14 14.14
CA ASN A 19 -13.10 -1.09 13.99
C ASN A 19 -14.60 -0.79 13.99
N ASP A 20 -15.06 0.07 14.91
CA ASP A 20 -16.45 0.52 14.96
C ASP A 20 -16.88 1.27 13.68
N CYS A 21 -15.98 2.03 13.06
CA CYS A 21 -16.26 2.73 11.80
C CYS A 21 -16.31 1.82 10.56
N PHE A 22 -15.59 0.69 10.56
CA PHE A 22 -15.39 -0.14 9.37
C PHE A 22 -16.09 -1.52 9.44
N ASN A 23 -16.78 -1.84 10.53
CA ASN A 23 -17.51 -3.10 10.70
C ASN A 23 -18.89 -3.10 9.99
N TYR A 24 -18.96 -2.57 8.77
CA TYR A 24 -20.15 -2.67 7.93
C TYR A 24 -20.17 -4.02 7.19
N SER A 25 -21.24 -4.80 7.39
CA SER A 25 -21.47 -6.07 6.69
C SER A 25 -21.83 -5.89 5.22
N ASP A 26 -22.36 -4.72 4.85
CA ASP A 26 -22.87 -4.45 3.51
C ASP A 26 -21.81 -3.82 2.61
N THR A 27 -21.80 -4.24 1.35
CA THR A 27 -20.95 -3.66 0.31
C THR A 27 -21.53 -2.31 -0.11
N LEU A 28 -20.83 -1.22 0.19
CA LEU A 28 -21.24 0.11 -0.22
C LEU A 28 -21.00 0.32 -1.72
N LYS A 29 -21.82 1.14 -2.36
CA LYS A 29 -21.60 1.52 -3.77
C LYS A 29 -20.26 2.26 -3.91
N PRO A 30 -19.53 2.11 -5.03
CA PRO A 30 -18.25 2.80 -5.25
C PRO A 30 -18.29 4.33 -5.01
N THR A 31 -19.40 4.99 -5.33
CA THR A 31 -19.60 6.42 -5.07
C THR A 31 -19.68 6.77 -3.59
N MET A 32 -20.28 5.89 -2.77
CA MET A 32 -20.35 6.06 -1.32
C MET A 32 -18.96 5.88 -0.69
N ILE A 33 -18.17 4.94 -1.22
CA ILE A 33 -16.78 4.75 -0.81
C ILE A 33 -15.93 5.99 -1.15
N ASP A 34 -16.04 6.56 -2.37
CA ASP A 34 -15.33 7.80 -2.72
C ASP A 34 -15.67 8.93 -1.75
N TYR A 35 -16.96 9.15 -1.48
CA TYR A 35 -17.42 10.16 -0.53
C TYR A 35 -16.85 9.94 0.87
N ILE A 36 -17.03 8.75 1.45
CA ILE A 36 -16.54 8.42 2.80
C ILE A 36 -15.02 8.56 2.88
N THR A 37 -14.29 8.12 1.85
CA THR A 37 -12.83 8.23 1.83
C THR A 37 -12.39 9.70 1.85
N ARG A 38 -13.06 10.59 1.10
CA ARG A 38 -12.78 12.03 1.11
C ARG A 38 -13.08 12.65 2.48
N GLU A 39 -14.27 12.38 3.01
CA GLU A 39 -14.68 12.88 4.32
C GLU A 39 -13.72 12.43 5.42
N LEU A 40 -13.27 11.17 5.40
CA LEU A 40 -12.25 10.69 6.33
C LEU A 40 -10.96 11.50 6.18
N ILE A 41 -10.43 11.67 4.97
CA ILE A 41 -9.20 12.45 4.78
C ILE A 41 -9.34 13.87 5.32
N GLU A 42 -10.43 14.56 5.01
CA GLU A 42 -10.67 15.94 5.45
C GLU A 42 -10.79 16.03 6.97
N ASN A 43 -11.57 15.13 7.59
CA ASN A 43 -11.74 15.10 9.04
C ASN A 43 -10.43 14.78 9.77
N PHE A 44 -9.62 13.85 9.25
CA PHE A 44 -8.35 13.51 9.86
C PHE A 44 -7.28 14.58 9.66
N LYS A 45 -7.25 15.24 8.50
CA LYS A 45 -6.41 16.43 8.29
C LYS A 45 -6.78 17.53 9.26
N TYR A 46 -8.08 17.82 9.39
CA TYR A 46 -8.59 18.79 10.33
C TYR A 46 -8.20 18.43 11.77
N ALA A 47 -8.47 17.20 12.22
CA ALA A 47 -8.11 16.73 13.56
C ALA A 47 -6.60 16.84 13.81
N SER A 48 -5.76 16.50 12.82
CA SER A 48 -4.31 16.64 12.92
C SER A 48 -3.85 18.09 12.99
N SER A 49 -4.54 19.02 12.31
CA SER A 49 -4.23 20.46 12.36
C SER A 49 -4.49 21.10 13.73
N LEU A 50 -5.34 20.47 14.56
CA LEU A 50 -5.66 20.95 15.90
C LEU A 50 -4.59 20.56 16.95
N ALA A 51 -3.65 19.68 16.62
CA ALA A 51 -2.62 19.24 17.57
C ALA A 51 -1.36 20.13 17.48
N GLU A 52 -0.83 20.52 18.64
CA GLU A 52 0.26 21.51 18.76
C GLU A 52 1.62 21.06 18.17
N SER A 53 1.83 19.75 17.95
CA SER A 53 3.13 19.19 17.57
C SER A 53 3.10 18.24 16.35
N ASN A 54 2.10 18.35 15.48
CA ASN A 54 1.96 17.41 14.37
C ASN A 54 2.81 17.80 13.15
N THR A 55 3.41 16.80 12.51
CA THR A 55 3.92 16.92 11.14
C THR A 55 2.77 16.79 10.13
N GLU A 56 2.97 17.32 8.92
CA GLU A 56 2.01 17.23 7.80
C GLU A 56 1.55 15.78 7.52
N TYR A 57 2.33 14.77 7.90
CA TYR A 57 2.10 13.36 7.55
C TYR A 57 1.61 12.49 8.72
N ASP A 58 1.41 13.04 9.92
CA ASP A 58 1.09 12.25 11.11
C ASP A 58 -0.25 11.51 11.01
N TYR A 59 -1.24 12.11 10.35
CA TYR A 59 -2.52 11.46 10.07
C TYR A 59 -2.37 10.28 9.09
N MET A 60 -1.45 10.38 8.13
CA MET A 60 -1.19 9.27 7.19
C MET A 60 -0.53 8.11 7.92
N LEU A 61 0.46 8.40 8.78
CA LEU A 61 1.08 7.39 9.65
C LEU A 61 0.02 6.68 10.48
N TYR A 62 -0.86 7.45 11.11
CA TYR A 62 -1.97 6.92 11.92
C TYR A 62 -2.79 5.87 11.17
N PHE A 63 -3.20 6.18 9.94
CA PHE A 63 -3.95 5.23 9.12
C PHE A 63 -3.14 4.01 8.71
N LEU A 64 -1.88 4.18 8.31
CA LEU A 64 -1.03 3.08 7.85
C LEU A 64 -0.82 2.00 8.92
N TRP A 65 -0.90 2.39 10.20
CA TRP A 65 -0.86 1.46 11.32
C TRP A 65 -2.12 0.58 11.41
N ALA A 66 -3.30 1.17 11.24
CA ALA A 66 -4.57 0.46 11.36
C ALA A 66 -5.00 -0.27 10.07
N MET A 67 -4.50 0.16 8.92
CA MET A 67 -4.89 -0.33 7.59
C MET A 67 -4.85 -1.85 7.42
N PRO A 68 -3.83 -2.60 7.88
CA PRO A 68 -3.83 -4.06 7.77
C PRO A 68 -5.08 -4.69 8.40
N HIS A 69 -5.51 -4.20 9.56
CA HIS A 69 -6.70 -4.71 10.26
C HIS A 69 -7.98 -4.35 9.50
N ILE A 70 -8.10 -3.10 9.04
CA ILE A 70 -9.27 -2.61 8.30
C ILE A 70 -9.43 -3.37 6.97
N ILE A 71 -8.33 -3.61 6.24
CA ILE A 71 -8.32 -4.35 4.97
C ILE A 71 -8.84 -5.78 5.15
N THR A 72 -8.55 -6.41 6.29
CA THR A 72 -8.98 -7.78 6.58
C THR A 72 -10.37 -7.88 7.21
N ALA A 73 -10.86 -6.80 7.83
CA ALA A 73 -12.09 -6.82 8.62
C ALA A 73 -13.35 -6.84 7.76
N SER A 74 -13.39 -6.07 6.67
CA SER A 74 -14.58 -6.00 5.80
C SER A 74 -14.22 -5.61 4.37
N GLU A 75 -15.08 -5.98 3.41
CA GLU A 75 -14.90 -5.60 2.00
C GLU A 75 -15.04 -4.09 1.79
N THR A 76 -15.96 -3.45 2.51
CA THR A 76 -16.11 -1.99 2.52
C THR A 76 -14.87 -1.31 3.10
N GLY A 77 -14.37 -1.78 4.25
CA GLY A 77 -13.14 -1.26 4.87
C GLY A 77 -11.92 -1.44 3.97
N LYS A 78 -11.83 -2.55 3.25
CA LYS A 78 -10.80 -2.80 2.23
C LYS A 78 -10.83 -1.74 1.12
N MET A 79 -12.00 -1.42 0.56
CA MET A 79 -12.10 -0.41 -0.50
C MET A 79 -11.75 0.99 0.00
N ILE A 80 -12.21 1.37 1.20
CA ILE A 80 -11.86 2.66 1.80
C ILE A 80 -10.35 2.73 2.06
N SER A 81 -9.76 1.66 2.59
CA SER A 81 -8.31 1.58 2.81
C SER A 81 -7.53 1.77 1.52
N LEU A 82 -7.92 1.11 0.43
CA LEU A 82 -7.29 1.31 -0.88
C LEU A 82 -7.44 2.75 -1.40
N GLY A 83 -8.59 3.37 -1.21
CA GLY A 83 -8.82 4.78 -1.53
C GLY A 83 -7.90 5.71 -0.73
N LEU A 84 -7.77 5.49 0.58
CA LEU A 84 -6.88 6.24 1.47
C LEU A 84 -5.40 6.06 1.08
N LEU A 85 -4.95 4.82 0.88
CA LEU A 85 -3.59 4.49 0.46
C LEU A 85 -3.19 5.22 -0.83
N ARG A 86 -4.11 5.23 -1.80
CA ARG A 86 -3.92 5.94 -3.06
C ARG A 86 -3.90 7.45 -2.89
N SER A 87 -4.73 7.97 -1.99
CA SER A 87 -4.73 9.39 -1.60
C SER A 87 -3.39 9.83 -1.05
N PHE A 88 -2.81 9.04 -0.16
CA PHE A 88 -1.49 9.33 0.42
C PHE A 88 -0.42 9.37 -0.67
N ILE A 89 -0.41 8.39 -1.58
CA ILE A 89 0.57 8.37 -2.67
C ILE A 89 0.43 9.59 -3.60
N ALA A 90 -0.79 10.01 -3.94
CA ALA A 90 -0.93 11.17 -4.83
C ALA A 90 -0.60 12.48 -4.13
N GLU A 91 -0.89 12.62 -2.85
CA GLU A 91 -0.48 13.77 -2.06
C GLU A 91 1.05 13.87 -2.00
N LEU A 92 1.73 12.75 -1.74
CA LEU A 92 3.19 12.67 -1.82
C LEU A 92 3.76 12.95 -3.22
N ALA A 93 3.00 12.67 -4.27
CA ALA A 93 3.37 12.93 -5.66
C ALA A 93 2.91 14.31 -6.18
N ASN A 94 2.32 15.18 -5.35
CA ASN A 94 1.73 16.47 -5.75
C ASN A 94 0.71 16.34 -6.91
N ARG A 95 -0.13 15.30 -6.87
CA ARG A 95 -1.10 14.92 -7.94
C ARG A 95 -2.57 15.02 -7.49
N THR A 96 -2.87 15.82 -6.48
CA THR A 96 -4.25 16.08 -6.02
C THR A 96 -4.96 17.12 -6.91
N PRO A 97 -6.29 17.04 -7.11
CA PRO A 97 -7.20 16.01 -6.60
C PRO A 97 -7.16 14.73 -7.46
N ILE A 98 -7.31 13.58 -6.80
CA ILE A 98 -7.50 12.30 -7.49
C ILE A 98 -8.98 11.92 -7.52
N VAL A 99 -9.38 11.37 -8.65
CA VAL A 99 -10.62 10.63 -8.82
C VAL A 99 -10.51 9.29 -8.09
N MET A 100 -11.28 9.10 -7.01
CA MET A 100 -11.31 7.84 -6.24
C MET A 100 -12.48 6.92 -6.60
N HIS A 101 -13.48 7.42 -7.34
CA HIS A 101 -14.65 6.63 -7.78
C HIS A 101 -14.33 5.46 -8.72
N ILE A 102 -13.10 5.40 -9.24
CA ILE A 102 -12.60 4.26 -10.01
C ILE A 102 -11.41 3.73 -9.23
N TYR A 103 -11.56 2.56 -8.63
CA TYR A 103 -10.48 1.85 -7.97
C TYR A 103 -9.47 1.45 -9.05
N ARG A 104 -8.44 2.28 -9.14
CA ARG A 104 -7.38 2.20 -10.12
C ARG A 104 -6.39 1.12 -9.72
N ASN A 105 -5.87 0.41 -10.72
CA ASN A 105 -4.98 -0.72 -10.49
C ASN A 105 -3.57 -0.27 -10.06
N ILE A 106 -2.71 -1.23 -9.73
CA ILE A 106 -1.33 -0.97 -9.32
C ILE A 106 -0.55 -0.16 -10.36
N SER A 107 -0.84 -0.35 -11.66
CA SER A 107 -0.16 0.37 -12.73
C SER A 107 -0.41 1.88 -12.68
N GLU A 108 -1.61 2.29 -12.27
CA GLU A 108 -1.97 3.70 -12.12
C GLU A 108 -1.41 4.31 -10.83
N ILE A 109 -1.32 3.52 -9.75
CA ILE A 109 -0.56 3.92 -8.56
C ILE A 109 0.90 4.14 -8.92
N TRP A 110 1.48 3.24 -9.72
CA TRP A 110 2.84 3.36 -10.23
C TRP A 110 3.07 4.62 -11.06
N GLN A 111 2.10 5.03 -11.91
CA GLN A 111 2.20 6.29 -12.65
C GLN A 111 2.38 7.52 -11.74
N MET A 112 1.84 7.50 -10.52
CA MET A 112 2.06 8.58 -9.54
C MET A 112 3.42 8.45 -8.88
N VAL A 113 3.78 7.24 -8.42
CA VAL A 113 5.06 6.99 -7.74
C VAL A 113 6.25 7.37 -8.61
N LYS A 114 6.24 6.98 -9.89
CA LYS A 114 7.36 7.23 -10.81
C LYS A 114 7.59 8.71 -11.14
N THR A 115 6.64 9.60 -10.81
CA THR A 115 6.81 11.05 -10.97
C THR A 115 7.58 11.68 -9.82
N ILE A 116 7.75 10.96 -8.71
CA ILE A 116 8.52 11.43 -7.56
C ILE A 116 10.01 11.25 -7.88
N ASN A 117 10.76 12.34 -7.83
CA ASN A 117 12.20 12.30 -8.00
C ASN A 117 12.87 11.58 -6.82
N LEU A 118 13.66 10.54 -7.09
CA LEU A 118 14.38 9.77 -6.07
C LEU A 118 15.39 10.61 -5.28
N ASP A 119 15.99 11.63 -5.90
CA ASP A 119 16.95 12.50 -5.21
C ASP A 119 16.23 13.37 -4.16
N THR A 120 15.06 13.93 -4.52
CA THR A 120 14.17 14.63 -3.58
C THR A 120 13.78 13.75 -2.38
N ILE A 121 13.49 12.46 -2.60
CA ILE A 121 13.16 11.53 -1.51
C ILE A 121 14.31 11.40 -0.50
N LEU A 122 15.56 11.43 -0.94
CA LEU A 122 16.70 11.13 -0.08
C LEU A 122 17.26 12.36 0.63
N ASP A 123 17.17 13.51 -0.04
CA ASP A 123 17.74 14.76 0.42
C ASP A 123 16.73 15.55 1.27
N GLU A 124 15.46 15.58 0.86
CA GLU A 124 14.46 16.47 1.47
C GLU A 124 13.48 15.76 2.40
N TRP A 125 13.17 14.48 2.14
CA TRP A 125 12.10 13.82 2.88
C TRP A 125 12.55 13.29 4.24
N SER A 126 11.68 13.52 5.24
CA SER A 126 11.81 12.84 6.51
C SER A 126 11.62 11.33 6.35
N ILE A 127 12.21 10.56 7.25
CA ILE A 127 12.09 9.10 7.22
C ILE A 127 10.64 8.62 7.33
N HIS A 128 9.81 9.37 8.04
CA HIS A 128 8.37 9.12 8.16
C HIS A 128 7.67 9.28 6.81
N LYS A 129 7.99 10.33 6.05
CA LYS A 129 7.43 10.56 4.71
C LYS A 129 7.83 9.44 3.73
N ILE A 130 9.10 9.01 3.77
CA ILE A 130 9.58 7.86 2.99
C ILE A 130 8.83 6.57 3.40
N TYR A 131 8.62 6.36 4.69
CA TYR A 131 7.86 5.22 5.20
C TYR A 131 6.41 5.23 4.70
N VAL A 132 5.74 6.39 4.71
CA VAL A 132 4.37 6.52 4.19
C VAL A 132 4.30 6.06 2.74
N LEU A 133 5.22 6.51 1.89
CA LEU A 133 5.26 6.10 0.47
C LEU A 133 5.41 4.57 0.33
N ILE A 134 6.44 4.01 0.94
CA ILE A 134 6.79 2.59 0.80
C ILE A 134 5.68 1.70 1.37
N LYS A 135 5.18 2.03 2.58
CA LYS A 135 4.13 1.26 3.24
C LYS A 135 2.82 1.35 2.46
N SER A 136 2.49 2.53 1.93
CA SER A 136 1.25 2.71 1.17
C SER A 136 1.25 1.89 -0.11
N PHE A 137 2.37 1.93 -0.85
CA PHE A 137 2.54 1.15 -2.07
C PHE A 137 2.50 -0.35 -1.80
N SER A 138 3.24 -0.81 -0.78
CA SER A 138 3.30 -2.22 -0.40
C SER A 138 1.93 -2.78 0.00
N LEU A 139 1.15 -2.05 0.81
CA LEU A 139 -0.20 -2.47 1.19
C LEU A 139 -1.16 -2.51 0.00
N SER A 140 -1.03 -1.57 -0.93
CA SER A 140 -1.84 -1.56 -2.16
C SER A 140 -1.52 -2.80 -3.00
N LEU A 141 -0.23 -3.07 -3.22
CA LEU A 141 0.25 -4.21 -3.99
C LEU A 141 -0.19 -5.55 -3.41
N SER A 142 0.00 -5.77 -2.10
CA SER A 142 -0.39 -7.02 -1.45
C SER A 142 -1.92 -7.22 -1.45
N THR A 143 -2.68 -6.15 -1.23
CA THR A 143 -4.15 -6.21 -1.28
C THR A 143 -4.65 -6.52 -2.69
N ALA A 144 -4.05 -5.93 -3.73
CA ALA A 144 -4.35 -6.24 -5.12
C ALA A 144 -4.10 -7.73 -5.42
N ALA A 145 -2.94 -8.24 -5.04
CA ALA A 145 -2.58 -9.62 -5.28
C ALA A 145 -3.52 -10.63 -4.61
N LEU A 146 -3.84 -10.41 -3.33
CA LEU A 146 -4.73 -11.29 -2.56
C LEU A 146 -6.17 -11.30 -3.09
N ASN A 147 -6.57 -10.31 -3.89
CA ASN A 147 -7.94 -10.15 -4.38
C ASN A 147 -8.07 -10.21 -5.91
N THR A 148 -6.98 -10.45 -6.65
CA THR A 148 -7.00 -10.47 -8.13
C THR A 148 -8.00 -11.48 -8.72
N LYS A 149 -8.19 -12.62 -8.03
CA LYS A 149 -9.16 -13.68 -8.40
C LYS A 149 -10.50 -13.60 -7.66
N ASN A 150 -10.76 -12.55 -6.87
CA ASN A 150 -12.00 -12.42 -6.09
C ASN A 150 -13.19 -11.99 -6.99
N SER A 151 -14.02 -12.96 -7.39
CA SER A 151 -15.16 -12.74 -8.28
C SER A 151 -16.29 -11.96 -7.61
N ALA A 152 -16.51 -12.14 -6.30
CA ALA A 152 -17.55 -11.45 -5.56
C ALA A 152 -17.35 -9.93 -5.57
N LEU A 153 -16.10 -9.46 -5.38
CA LEU A 153 -15.79 -8.04 -5.45
C LEU A 153 -15.97 -7.46 -6.85
N LYS A 154 -15.59 -8.22 -7.88
CA LYS A 154 -15.80 -7.81 -9.26
C LYS A 154 -17.30 -7.69 -9.59
N GLN A 155 -18.12 -8.61 -9.10
CA GLN A 155 -19.58 -8.58 -9.25
C GLN A 155 -20.22 -7.42 -8.48
N ALA A 156 -19.72 -7.09 -7.29
CA ALA A 156 -20.14 -5.92 -6.51
C ALA A 156 -19.72 -4.57 -7.13
N GLY A 157 -18.97 -4.59 -8.25
CA GLY A 157 -18.53 -3.38 -8.95
C GLY A 157 -17.20 -2.81 -8.47
N TYR A 158 -16.50 -3.49 -7.56
CA TYR A 158 -15.15 -3.11 -7.14
C TYR A 158 -14.10 -3.50 -8.18
N ARG A 159 -13.03 -2.70 -8.29
CA ARG A 159 -11.95 -2.81 -9.28
C ARG A 159 -10.59 -2.52 -8.62
N GLY A 160 -9.51 -2.51 -9.38
CA GLY A 160 -8.18 -2.08 -8.88
C GLY A 160 -7.37 -3.20 -8.24
N PHE A 161 -7.78 -4.45 -8.44
CA PHE A 161 -7.06 -5.65 -8.00
C PHE A 161 -6.16 -6.22 -9.10
N GLU A 162 -6.14 -5.59 -10.27
CA GLU A 162 -5.29 -6.00 -11.37
C GLU A 162 -3.82 -5.74 -11.00
N LEU A 163 -3.01 -6.79 -11.12
CA LEU A 163 -1.55 -6.70 -10.98
C LEU A 163 -0.93 -6.05 -12.22
N PRO A 164 0.23 -5.39 -12.08
CA PRO A 164 0.91 -4.79 -13.22
C PRO A 164 1.35 -5.86 -14.22
N HIS A 165 1.39 -5.51 -15.51
CA HIS A 165 2.02 -6.36 -16.52
C HIS A 165 3.54 -6.40 -16.32
N ALA A 166 4.21 -7.43 -16.87
CA ALA A 166 5.62 -7.71 -16.63
C ALA A 166 6.57 -6.51 -16.87
N GLU A 167 6.30 -5.68 -17.89
CA GLU A 167 7.08 -4.47 -18.16
C GLU A 167 7.01 -3.47 -17.00
N ILE A 168 5.79 -3.18 -16.53
CA ILE A 168 5.55 -2.27 -15.41
C ILE A 168 6.09 -2.87 -14.11
N GLU A 169 5.95 -4.17 -13.92
CA GLU A 169 6.52 -4.88 -12.77
C GLU A 169 8.04 -4.72 -12.69
N ASN A 170 8.72 -4.84 -13.83
CA ASN A 170 10.16 -4.62 -13.94
C ASN A 170 10.55 -3.17 -13.61
N GLU A 171 9.80 -2.18 -14.12
CA GLU A 171 10.00 -0.77 -13.77
C GLU A 171 9.89 -0.54 -12.26
N ILE A 172 8.81 -1.05 -11.63
CA ILE A 172 8.58 -0.96 -10.18
C ILE A 172 9.77 -1.60 -9.44
N SER A 173 10.17 -2.81 -9.82
CA SER A 173 11.28 -3.54 -9.20
C SER A 173 12.58 -2.75 -9.27
N GLN A 174 12.91 -2.19 -10.43
CA GLN A 174 14.12 -1.38 -10.63
C GLN A 174 14.12 -0.10 -9.80
N TRP A 175 12.97 0.58 -9.73
CA TRP A 175 12.84 1.80 -8.94
C TRP A 175 13.02 1.55 -7.45
N PHE A 176 12.34 0.53 -6.91
CA PHE A 176 12.47 0.17 -5.50
C PHE A 176 13.85 -0.41 -5.17
N LYS A 177 14.52 -1.12 -6.10
CA LYS A 177 15.93 -1.51 -5.94
C LYS A 177 16.84 -0.28 -5.83
N THR A 178 16.62 0.72 -6.68
CA THR A 178 17.40 1.97 -6.65
C THR A 178 17.19 2.70 -5.32
N LEU A 179 15.94 2.92 -4.91
CA LEU A 179 15.61 3.55 -3.62
C LEU A 179 16.25 2.78 -2.46
N ARG A 180 16.09 1.46 -2.44
CA ARG A 180 16.64 0.59 -1.39
C ARG A 180 18.16 0.66 -1.31
N ASN A 181 18.86 0.68 -2.43
CA ASN A 181 20.31 0.78 -2.45
C ASN A 181 20.78 2.13 -1.93
N LYS A 182 20.16 3.23 -2.36
CA LYS A 182 20.49 4.57 -1.86
C LYS A 182 20.21 4.71 -0.35
N LEU A 183 19.09 4.18 0.15
CA LEU A 183 18.81 4.13 1.60
C LEU A 183 19.84 3.28 2.36
N LYS A 184 20.28 2.16 1.79
CA LYS A 184 21.31 1.31 2.38
C LYS A 184 22.64 2.06 2.51
N ASP A 185 23.02 2.85 1.51
CA ASP A 185 24.23 3.66 1.55
C ASP A 185 24.11 4.80 2.57
N LYS A 186 22.96 5.47 2.64
CA LYS A 186 22.67 6.46 3.70
C LYS A 186 22.76 5.84 5.11
N HIS A 187 22.26 4.62 5.31
CA HIS A 187 22.42 3.91 6.58
C HIS A 187 23.89 3.60 6.91
N LYS A 188 24.72 3.23 5.93
CA LYS A 188 26.15 2.99 6.18
C LYS A 188 26.88 4.26 6.63
N ALA A 189 26.48 5.41 6.10
CA ALA A 189 27.05 6.70 6.48
C ALA A 189 26.57 7.14 7.88
N ASP A 190 25.26 7.07 8.13
CA ASP A 190 24.63 7.71 9.30
C ASP A 190 24.37 6.74 10.47
N GLY A 191 24.54 5.43 10.28
CA GLY A 191 24.29 4.39 11.29
C GLY A 191 22.82 4.23 11.74
N THR A 192 21.89 4.97 11.13
CA THR A 192 20.52 5.10 11.65
C THR A 192 19.70 3.81 11.48
N LYS A 193 19.29 3.19 12.59
CA LYS A 193 18.53 1.91 12.60
C LYS A 193 17.22 1.95 11.83
N SER A 194 16.50 3.07 11.90
CA SER A 194 15.22 3.24 11.20
C SER A 194 15.39 3.16 9.67
N ILE A 195 16.51 3.64 9.11
CA ILE A 195 16.80 3.54 7.68
C ILE A 195 17.04 2.08 7.29
N LEU A 196 17.81 1.33 8.10
CA LEU A 196 18.00 -0.11 7.88
C LEU A 196 16.68 -0.88 7.91
N MET A 197 15.74 -0.48 8.77
CA MET A 197 14.42 -1.09 8.82
C MET A 197 13.62 -0.81 7.54
N LEU A 198 13.71 0.38 6.95
CA LEU A 198 13.09 0.68 5.64
C LEU A 198 13.70 -0.17 4.52
N VAL A 199 15.03 -0.31 4.49
CA VAL A 199 15.73 -1.18 3.54
C VAL A 199 15.18 -2.61 3.60
N ARG A 200 15.12 -3.19 4.80
CA ARG A 200 14.55 -4.53 5.01
C ARG A 200 13.08 -4.59 4.61
N PHE A 201 12.31 -3.53 4.92
CA PHE A 201 10.90 -3.48 4.55
C PHE A 201 10.72 -3.57 3.02
N ILE A 202 11.48 -2.79 2.25
CA ILE A 202 11.44 -2.82 0.77
C ILE A 202 11.83 -4.22 0.26
N ASP A 203 12.89 -4.80 0.80
CA ASP A 203 13.35 -6.13 0.38
C ASP A 203 12.23 -7.18 0.53
N TYR A 204 11.63 -7.29 1.72
CA TYR A 204 10.66 -8.35 1.99
C TYR A 204 9.25 -8.07 1.44
N ASN A 205 8.77 -6.83 1.50
CA ASN A 205 7.34 -6.54 1.25
C ASN A 205 7.06 -5.97 -0.14
N ILE A 206 8.11 -5.72 -0.94
CA ILE A 206 7.98 -5.24 -2.31
C ILE A 206 8.83 -6.10 -3.25
N LEU A 207 10.15 -6.16 -3.04
CA LEU A 207 11.04 -6.81 -4.01
C LEU A 207 10.88 -8.33 -4.04
N SER A 208 10.87 -8.99 -2.88
CA SER A 208 10.59 -10.44 -2.79
C SER A 208 9.20 -10.76 -3.33
N PHE A 209 8.21 -9.93 -2.99
CA PHE A 209 6.83 -10.09 -3.44
C PHE A 209 6.71 -10.10 -4.98
N LEU A 210 7.35 -9.14 -5.64
CA LEU A 210 7.36 -9.07 -7.11
C LEU A 210 8.14 -10.25 -7.72
N ALA A 211 9.27 -10.64 -7.12
CA ALA A 211 10.06 -11.78 -7.59
C ALA A 211 9.29 -13.12 -7.51
N GLU A 212 8.54 -13.35 -6.43
CA GLU A 212 7.72 -14.57 -6.26
C GLU A 212 6.57 -14.63 -7.28
N GLY A 213 5.91 -13.50 -7.57
CA GLY A 213 4.86 -13.41 -8.60
C GLY A 213 5.36 -13.79 -10.00
N SER A 214 6.61 -13.48 -10.34
CA SER A 214 7.23 -13.88 -11.61
C SER A 214 7.55 -15.38 -11.69
N SER A 215 7.74 -16.05 -10.54
CA SER A 215 8.10 -17.48 -10.48
C SER A 215 6.90 -18.42 -10.61
N GLU A 216 5.73 -18.02 -10.13
CA GLU A 216 4.50 -18.82 -10.30
C GLU A 216 4.03 -18.85 -11.76
N VAL A 217 4.14 -17.72 -12.48
CA VAL A 217 3.76 -17.61 -13.91
C VAL A 217 4.67 -18.44 -14.83
N ALA A 218 5.94 -18.61 -14.48
CA ALA A 218 6.87 -19.46 -15.26
C ALA A 218 6.63 -20.96 -15.06
N SER A 219 5.93 -21.36 -13.99
CA SER A 219 5.69 -22.78 -13.65
C SER A 219 4.44 -23.38 -14.33
N GLU A 220 3.52 -22.54 -14.82
CA GLU A 220 2.30 -23.00 -15.53
C GLU A 220 2.56 -23.30 -17.03
N THR A 221 3.72 -22.95 -17.57
CA THR A 221 4.13 -23.31 -18.94
C THR A 221 5.18 -24.42 -18.95
N GLY A 222 4.69 -25.67 -18.96
CA GLY A 222 5.41 -26.80 -19.57
C GLY A 222 6.15 -27.73 -18.62
N ASN A 223 5.48 -28.81 -18.21
CA ASN A 223 5.95 -30.19 -18.37
C ASN A 223 4.87 -31.17 -17.90
N GLU A 224 3.78 -31.32 -18.67
CA GLU A 224 3.01 -32.55 -18.61
C GLU A 224 3.77 -33.64 -19.39
N ALA A 225 4.48 -34.49 -18.66
CA ALA A 225 4.95 -35.76 -19.21
C ALA A 225 3.72 -36.65 -19.49
N PRO A 226 3.63 -37.31 -20.67
CA PRO A 226 2.48 -38.13 -21.00
C PRO A 226 2.40 -39.33 -20.05
N LEU A 227 1.34 -39.37 -19.24
CA LEU A 227 0.96 -40.54 -18.44
C LEU A 227 0.75 -41.73 -19.39
N LYS A 228 1.71 -42.67 -19.41
CA LYS A 228 1.52 -44.00 -19.99
C LYS A 228 0.37 -44.68 -19.26
N ARG A 229 -0.75 -44.88 -19.96
CA ARG A 229 -1.81 -45.81 -19.55
C ARG A 229 -1.19 -47.20 -19.37
N ILE A 230 -1.30 -47.73 -18.15
CA ILE A 230 -1.21 -49.17 -17.91
C ILE A 230 -2.65 -49.68 -17.86
N SER A 231 -3.02 -50.51 -18.84
CA SER A 231 -4.27 -51.26 -18.87
C SER A 231 -4.11 -52.56 -18.08
N PHE A 232 -5.13 -52.91 -17.30
CA PHE A 232 -5.43 -54.31 -16.98
C PHE A 232 -6.16 -54.96 -18.16
#